data_AF-A0A5E3X362-F1
#
_entry.id   AF-A0A5E3X362-F1
#
_cell.length_a   1.000
_cell.length_b   1.000
_cell.length_c   1.000
_cell.angle_alpha   90.00
_cell.angle_beta   90.00
_cell.angle_gamma   90.00
#
_symmetry.space_group_name_H-M   'P 1'
#
loop_
_entity.id
_entity.type
_entity.pdbx_description
1 polymer ?
#
loop_
_entity_poly.entity_id
_entity_poly.type
_entity_poly.pdbx_seq_one_letter_code
_entity_poly.pdbx_strand_id
1 'polypeptide(L)'
;MSKPIKTPEELVLAFKKSGEFDRLRKQLLAQFQSSAAMETLTARVDDIAKRKLTGDEKLARKAPEEVHREVMQELDRYPILERALADLALPSDPAFTEDIQSHAKRLLQDSRAKK
;
A
#
# COMPACT_ATOMS: atom_id res chain seq x y z
N MET A 1 -5.74 -4.18 31.45
CA MET A 1 -4.94 -5.39 31.79
C MET A 1 -4.62 -6.12 30.49
N SER A 2 -3.35 -6.19 30.03
CA SER A 2 -3.00 -6.95 28.81
C SER A 2 -2.41 -8.30 29.20
N LYS A 3 -2.95 -9.38 28.64
CA LYS A 3 -2.50 -10.76 28.90
C LYS A 3 -1.07 -10.99 28.34
N PRO A 4 -0.28 -11.89 28.95
CA PRO A 4 1.04 -12.27 28.42
C PRO A 4 0.88 -12.92 27.04
N ILE A 5 1.77 -12.56 26.11
CA ILE A 5 1.78 -13.09 24.74
C ILE A 5 2.40 -14.50 24.76
N LYS A 6 1.68 -15.47 24.24
CA LYS A 6 2.04 -16.91 24.23
C LYS A 6 2.09 -17.50 22.83
N THR A 7 1.38 -16.92 21.86
CA THR A 7 1.38 -17.41 20.46
C THR A 7 1.80 -16.31 19.46
N PRO A 8 2.26 -16.69 18.26
CA PRO A 8 2.55 -15.73 17.18
C PRO A 8 1.35 -14.85 16.81
N GLU A 9 0.13 -15.39 16.82
CA GLU A 9 -1.09 -14.64 16.49
C GLU A 9 -1.37 -13.54 17.54
N GLU A 10 -1.13 -13.85 18.82
CA GLU A 10 -1.24 -12.88 19.90
C GLU A 10 -0.21 -11.75 19.76
N LEU A 11 1.00 -12.05 19.28
CA LEU A 11 2.02 -11.04 18.97
C LEU A 11 1.60 -10.13 17.82
N VAL A 12 1.08 -10.71 16.74
CA VAL A 12 0.57 -9.94 15.59
C VAL A 12 -0.59 -9.04 16.02
N LEU A 13 -1.50 -9.54 16.84
CA LEU A 13 -2.61 -8.75 17.39
C LEU A 13 -2.12 -7.62 18.29
N ALA A 14 -1.13 -7.88 19.15
CA ALA A 14 -0.52 -6.87 20.00
C ALA A 14 0.19 -5.80 19.17
N PHE A 15 0.89 -6.19 18.11
CA PHE A 15 1.57 -5.29 17.17
C PHE A 15 0.58 -4.42 16.37
N LYS A 16 -0.55 -4.99 15.93
CA LYS A 16 -1.62 -4.20 15.30
C LYS A 16 -2.23 -3.20 16.26
N LYS A 17 -2.40 -3.59 17.53
CA LYS A 17 -2.97 -2.73 18.59
C LYS A 17 -2.01 -1.68 19.14
N SER A 18 -0.70 -1.80 18.90
CA SER A 18 0.28 -0.83 19.39
C SER A 18 0.31 0.48 18.59
N GLY A 19 -0.35 0.52 17.43
CA GLY A 19 -0.31 1.65 16.50
C GLY A 19 0.90 1.65 15.56
N GLU A 20 1.88 0.78 15.78
CA GLU A 20 3.06 0.66 14.91
C GLU A 20 2.70 0.16 13.51
N PHE A 21 1.72 -0.73 13.41
CA PHE A 21 1.19 -1.15 12.11
C PHE A 21 0.67 0.04 11.29
N ASP A 22 -0.08 0.95 11.91
CA ASP A 22 -0.59 2.14 11.24
C ASP A 22 0.51 3.15 10.90
N ARG A 23 1.51 3.31 11.79
CA ARG A 23 2.69 4.13 11.52
C ARG A 23 3.46 3.60 10.30
N LEU A 24 3.79 2.31 10.28
CA LEU A 24 4.49 1.67 9.16
C LEU A 24 3.69 1.79 7.87
N ARG A 25 2.38 1.55 7.90
CA ARG A 25 1.50 1.73 6.74
C ARG A 25 1.58 3.15 6.17
N LYS A 26 1.52 4.17 7.04
CA LYS A 26 1.63 5.58 6.62
C LYS A 26 3.01 5.91 6.07
N GLN A 27 4.07 5.40 6.69
CA GLN A 27 5.44 5.58 6.23
C GLN A 27 5.66 4.95 4.86
N LEU A 28 5.18 3.72 4.65
CA LEU A 28 5.23 3.05 3.35
C LEU A 28 4.49 3.83 2.27
N LEU A 29 3.29 4.34 2.59
CA LEU A 29 2.53 5.16 1.66
C LEU A 29 3.30 6.44 1.30
N ALA A 30 3.88 7.13 2.29
CA ALA A 30 4.67 8.33 2.05
C ALA A 30 5.91 8.04 1.18
N GLN A 31 6.62 6.95 1.46
CA GLN A 31 7.77 6.51 0.65
C GLN A 31 7.36 6.21 -0.79
N PHE A 32 6.26 5.48 -0.99
CA PHE A 32 5.73 5.20 -2.32
C PHE A 32 5.39 6.50 -3.05
N GLN A 33 4.67 7.42 -2.41
CA GLN A 33 4.28 8.71 -3.00
C GLN A 33 5.49 9.56 -3.43
N SER A 34 6.62 9.46 -2.73
CA SER A 34 7.87 10.16 -3.07
C SER A 34 8.79 9.41 -4.03
N SER A 35 8.43 8.19 -4.45
CA SER A 35 9.29 7.32 -5.25
C SER A 35 9.07 7.47 -6.75
N ALA A 36 10.07 7.04 -7.54
CA ALA A 36 9.94 6.93 -9.00
C ALA A 36 8.84 5.93 -9.44
N ALA A 37 8.43 5.01 -8.56
CA ALA A 37 7.31 4.11 -8.83
C ALA A 37 5.97 4.86 -8.94
N MET A 38 5.81 5.96 -8.19
CA MET A 38 4.62 6.83 -8.31
C MET A 38 4.59 7.57 -9.64
N GLU A 39 5.74 8.07 -10.09
CA GLU A 39 5.87 8.70 -11.41
C GLU A 39 5.53 7.70 -12.52
N THR A 40 6.06 6.47 -12.41
CA THR A 40 5.79 5.38 -13.35
C THR A 40 4.31 4.98 -13.35
N LEU A 41 3.67 4.90 -12.16
CA LEU A 41 2.25 4.62 -12.04
C LEU A 41 1.41 5.71 -12.74
N THR A 42 1.73 6.97 -12.47
CA THR A 42 1.00 8.12 -13.03
C THR A 42 1.13 8.18 -14.54
N ALA A 43 2.34 7.97 -15.07
CA ALA A 43 2.58 7.90 -16.51
C ALA A 43 1.76 6.79 -17.19
N ARG A 44 1.65 5.62 -16.56
CA ARG A 44 0.83 4.51 -17.09
C ARG A 44 -0.66 4.81 -17.05
N VAL A 45 -1.15 5.44 -15.97
CA VAL A 45 -2.54 5.89 -15.87
C VAL A 45 -2.85 6.86 -17.00
N ASP A 46 -1.99 7.87 -17.19
CA ASP A 46 -2.12 8.85 -18.27
C ASP A 46 -2.15 8.19 -19.65
N ASP A 47 -1.25 7.25 -19.91
CA ASP A 47 -1.19 6.57 -21.20
C ASP A 47 -2.41 5.68 -21.48
N ILE A 48 -2.95 5.02 -20.47
CA ILE A 48 -4.19 4.23 -20.60
C ILE A 48 -5.38 5.16 -20.85
N ALA A 49 -5.51 6.22 -20.05
CA ALA A 49 -6.58 7.20 -20.19
C ALA A 49 -6.55 7.88 -21.57
N LYS A 50 -5.38 8.35 -22.02
CA LYS A 50 -5.21 8.94 -23.35
C LYS A 50 -5.63 7.97 -24.45
N ARG A 51 -5.17 6.71 -24.40
CA ARG A 51 -5.55 5.69 -25.39
C ARG A 51 -7.05 5.42 -25.42
N LYS A 52 -7.70 5.36 -24.25
CA LYS A 52 -9.15 5.16 -24.16
C LYS A 52 -9.92 6.35 -24.74
N LEU A 53 -9.49 7.57 -24.43
CA LEU A 53 -10.14 8.80 -24.90
C LEU A 53 -9.95 9.04 -26.40
N THR A 54 -8.78 8.74 -26.95
CA THR A 54 -8.51 8.92 -28.39
C THR A 54 -9.01 7.77 -29.26
N GLY A 55 -9.07 6.55 -28.70
CA GLY A 55 -9.50 5.35 -29.42
C GLY A 55 -11.01 5.13 -29.49
N ASP A 56 -11.80 5.85 -28.68
CA ASP A 56 -13.25 5.66 -28.58
C ASP A 56 -13.99 6.99 -28.81
N GLU A 57 -14.27 7.29 -30.09
CA GLU A 57 -14.97 8.51 -30.51
C GLU A 57 -16.35 8.67 -29.86
N LYS A 58 -16.96 7.58 -29.37
CA LYS A 58 -18.27 7.64 -28.69
C LYS A 58 -18.15 8.34 -27.33
N LEU A 59 -16.98 8.31 -26.69
CA LEU A 59 -16.76 8.99 -25.41
C LEU A 59 -16.87 10.51 -25.55
N ALA A 60 -16.50 11.08 -26.71
CA ALA A 60 -16.62 12.51 -26.96
C ALA A 60 -18.06 13.04 -26.91
N ARG A 61 -19.06 12.16 -26.98
CA ARG A 61 -20.49 12.49 -26.95
C ARG A 61 -21.16 12.16 -25.61
N LYS A 62 -20.43 11.55 -24.67
CA LYS A 62 -20.94 11.16 -23.36
C LYS A 62 -20.81 12.32 -22.37
N ALA A 63 -21.62 12.27 -21.30
CA ALA A 63 -21.46 13.20 -20.19
C ALA A 63 -20.13 12.94 -19.45
N PRO A 64 -19.50 13.97 -18.84
CA PRO A 64 -18.20 13.85 -18.17
C PRO A 64 -18.12 12.73 -17.14
N GLU A 65 -19.19 12.50 -16.37
CA GLU A 65 -19.27 11.46 -15.34
C GLU A 65 -19.21 10.06 -15.96
N GLU A 66 -19.82 9.89 -17.13
CA GLU A 66 -19.80 8.62 -17.86
C GLU A 66 -18.43 8.37 -18.49
N VAL A 67 -17.79 9.42 -19.01
CA VAL A 67 -16.42 9.34 -19.53
C VAL A 67 -15.46 8.94 -18.41
N HIS A 68 -15.55 9.60 -17.24
CA HIS A 68 -14.75 9.26 -16.07
C HIS A 68 -14.96 7.79 -15.65
N ARG A 69 -16.22 7.34 -15.57
CA ARG A 69 -16.54 5.95 -15.23
C ARG A 69 -15.92 4.95 -16.21
N GLU A 70 -15.99 5.22 -17.51
CA GLU A 70 -15.43 4.35 -18.56
C GLU A 70 -13.90 4.29 -18.51
N VAL A 71 -13.25 5.43 -18.24
CA VAL A 71 -11.78 5.49 -18.08
C VAL A 71 -11.36 4.72 -16.84
N MET A 72 -12.08 4.86 -15.72
CA MET A 72 -11.80 4.08 -14.50
C MET A 72 -11.97 2.57 -14.72
N GLN A 73 -13.05 2.16 -15.41
CA GLN A 73 -13.27 0.75 -15.76
C GLN A 73 -12.17 0.20 -16.68
N GLU A 74 -11.61 1.03 -17.56
CA GLU A 74 -10.49 0.62 -18.40
C GLU A 74 -9.21 0.48 -17.57
N LEU A 75 -8.93 1.40 -16.65
CA LEU A 75 -7.78 1.32 -15.75
C LEU A 75 -7.80 0.05 -14.89
N ASP A 76 -8.97 -0.34 -14.39
CA ASP A 76 -9.17 -1.56 -13.58
C ASP A 76 -8.81 -2.86 -14.32
N ARG A 77 -8.72 -2.84 -15.66
CA ARG A 77 -8.32 -4.01 -16.47
C ARG A 77 -6.81 -4.27 -16.44
N TYR A 78 -6.03 -3.31 -15.96
CA TYR A 78 -4.58 -3.41 -15.92
C TYR A 78 -4.10 -3.54 -14.48
N PRO A 79 -3.19 -4.47 -14.16
CA PRO A 79 -2.60 -4.58 -12.82
C PRO A 79 -1.53 -3.50 -12.60
N ILE A 80 -1.91 -2.22 -12.74
CA ILE A 80 -0.98 -1.09 -12.70
C ILE A 80 -0.42 -0.86 -11.30
N LEU A 81 -1.24 -1.06 -10.27
CA LEU A 81 -0.85 -0.86 -8.88
C LEU A 81 0.10 -1.98 -8.42
N GLU A 82 -0.22 -3.24 -8.72
CA GLU A 82 0.61 -4.39 -8.37
C GLU A 82 1.99 -4.29 -9.02
N ARG A 83 2.06 -3.82 -10.26
CA ARG A 83 3.32 -3.58 -10.96
C ARG A 83 4.13 -2.46 -10.30
N ALA A 84 3.51 -1.33 -9.99
CA ALA A 84 4.20 -0.23 -9.32
C ALA A 84 4.69 -0.62 -7.91
N LEU A 85 3.95 -1.47 -7.19
CA LEU A 85 4.36 -1.98 -5.88
C LEU A 85 5.51 -3.00 -5.99
N ALA A 86 5.54 -3.82 -7.03
CA ALA A 86 6.66 -4.74 -7.29
C ALA A 86 7.97 -3.97 -7.53
N ASP A 87 7.91 -2.84 -8.25
CA ASP A 87 9.06 -1.99 -8.53
C ASP A 87 9.63 -1.30 -7.26
N LEU A 88 8.80 -1.15 -6.22
CA LEU A 88 9.21 -0.52 -4.96
C LEU A 88 10.10 -1.44 -4.09
N ALA A 89 10.17 -2.75 -4.40
CA ALA A 89 10.99 -3.76 -3.71
C ALA A 89 10.90 -3.77 -2.16
N LEU A 90 9.79 -3.27 -1.61
CA LEU A 90 9.60 -2.96 -0.18
C LEU A 90 9.98 -4.06 0.83
N PRO A 91 9.65 -5.35 0.63
CA PRO A 91 10.00 -6.41 1.57
C PRO A 91 11.51 -6.68 1.65
N SER A 92 12.31 -6.12 0.75
CA SER A 92 13.75 -6.34 0.67
C SER A 92 14.56 -5.26 1.40
N ASP A 93 13.92 -4.23 1.96
CA ASP A 93 14.59 -3.20 2.77
C ASP A 93 14.98 -3.78 4.15
N PRO A 94 16.29 -3.93 4.44
CA PRO A 94 16.75 -4.47 5.72
C PRO A 94 16.35 -3.57 6.90
N ALA A 95 16.33 -2.25 6.71
CA ALA A 95 16.00 -1.30 7.76
C ALA A 95 14.52 -1.40 8.15
N PHE A 96 13.63 -1.57 7.17
CA PHE A 96 12.21 -1.80 7.40
C PHE A 96 11.96 -3.08 8.19
N THR A 97 12.67 -4.16 7.85
CA THR A 97 12.53 -5.45 8.54
C THR A 97 13.08 -5.39 9.97
N GLU A 98 14.20 -4.71 10.18
CA GLU A 98 14.82 -4.51 11.49
C GLU A 98 13.90 -3.71 12.44
N ASP A 99 13.22 -2.68 11.92
CA ASP A 99 12.28 -1.88 12.71
C ASP A 99 11.10 -2.71 13.23
N ILE A 100 10.49 -3.53 12.35
CA ILE A 100 9.41 -4.47 12.72
C ILE A 100 9.91 -5.44 13.79
N GLN A 101 11.06 -6.07 13.58
CA GLN A 101 11.63 -7.02 14.53
C GLN A 101 11.91 -6.38 15.90
N SER A 102 12.47 -5.16 15.89
CA SER A 102 12.77 -4.41 17.11
C SER A 102 11.50 -4.10 17.90
N HIS A 103 10.45 -3.63 17.24
CA HIS A 103 9.17 -3.33 17.89
C HIS A 103 8.47 -4.61 18.39
N ALA A 104 8.45 -5.68 17.61
CA ALA A 104 7.89 -6.96 18.03
C ALA A 104 8.63 -7.54 19.26
N LYS A 105 9.96 -7.42 19.30
CA LYS A 105 10.78 -7.84 20.43
C LYS A 105 10.46 -7.04 21.70
N ARG A 106 10.28 -5.73 21.60
CA ARG A 106 9.86 -4.88 22.73
C ARG A 106 8.49 -5.31 23.27
N LEU A 107 7.50 -5.56 22.39
CA LEU A 107 6.18 -6.04 22.81
C LEU A 107 6.24 -7.37 23.57
N LEU A 108 7.08 -8.30 23.10
CA LEU A 108 7.30 -9.57 23.79
C LEU A 108 7.93 -9.37 25.17
N GLN A 109 8.95 -8.51 25.28
CA GLN A 109 9.62 -8.19 26.54
C GLN A 109 8.66 -7.53 27.54
N ASP A 110 7.90 -6.53 27.11
CA ASP A 110 6.93 -5.82 27.94
C ASP A 110 5.81 -6.74 28.44
N SER A 111 5.39 -7.70 27.62
CA SER A 111 4.38 -8.70 28.02
C SER A 111 4.90 -9.67 29.09
N ARG A 112 6.21 -9.88 29.16
CA ARG A 112 6.88 -10.75 30.14
C ARG A 112 7.26 -10.02 31.42
N ALA A 113 7.61 -8.74 31.32
CA ALA A 113 7.99 -7.89 32.46
C ALA A 113 6.79 -7.48 33.32
N LYS A 114 5.57 -7.48 32.74
CA LYS A 114 4.32 -7.18 33.45
C LYS A 114 3.66 -8.42 34.10
N LYS A 115 4.46 -9.46 34.37
CA LYS A 115 4.05 -10.65 35.13
C LYS A 115 4.00 -10.36 36.63
#